data_AF-A0A543D419-F1
#
_entry.id   AF-A0A543D419-F1
#
_cell.length_a   1.000
_cell.length_b   1.000
_cell.length_c   1.000
_cell.angle_alpha   90.00
_cell.angle_beta   90.00
_cell.angle_gamma   90.00
#
_symmetry.space_group_name_H-M   'P 1'
#
loop_
_entity.id
_entity.type
_entity.pdbx_description
1 polymer ?
#
loop_
_entity_poly.entity_id
_entity_poly.type
_entity_poly.pdbx_seq_one_letter_code
_entity_poly.pdbx_strand_id
1 'polypeptide(L)'
;MKRLFWLGLGLAVGVYATRRASEAAQRLTPAGVGANLADGLRELGAGLGAFGAEVRAGMTERERELATLVERRTGAPLPSIADAFADPEPAPAPRARARRAGGRGAGA
;
A
#
# COMPACT_ATOMS: atom_id res chain seq x y z
N MET A 1 -14.82 10.52 21.28
CA MET A 1 -13.82 11.61 21.44
C MET A 1 -12.36 11.16 21.28
N LYS A 2 -11.96 9.97 21.76
CA LYS A 2 -10.56 9.50 21.64
C LYS A 2 -9.98 9.49 20.22
N ARG A 3 -10.78 9.16 19.19
CA ARG A 3 -10.31 9.11 17.79
C ARG A 3 -9.92 10.49 17.24
N LEU A 4 -10.74 11.53 17.46
CA LEU A 4 -10.40 12.90 17.06
C LEU A 4 -9.22 13.47 17.83
N PHE A 5 -9.10 13.11 19.12
CA PHE A 5 -7.93 13.47 19.92
C PHE A 5 -6.64 12.89 19.33
N TRP A 6 -6.62 11.59 19.02
CA TRP A 6 -5.44 10.95 18.43
C TRP A 6 -5.11 11.48 17.02
N LEU A 7 -6.13 11.79 16.21
CA LEU A 7 -5.92 12.45 14.91
C LEU A 7 -5.35 13.87 15.06
N GLY A 8 -5.90 14.67 15.97
CA GLY A 8 -5.42 16.03 16.24
C GLY A 8 -4.00 16.04 16.83
N LEU A 9 -3.70 15.08 17.70
CA LEU A 9 -2.37 14.91 18.28
C LEU A 9 -1.34 14.56 17.21
N GLY A 10 -1.65 13.63 16.30
CA GLY A 10 -0.78 13.30 15.16
C GLY A 10 -0.52 14.51 14.25
N LEU A 11 -1.56 15.30 13.95
CA LEU A 11 -1.43 16.49 13.13
C LEU A 11 -0.57 17.58 13.81
N ALA A 12 -0.78 17.82 15.10
CA ALA A 12 -0.01 18.80 15.88
C ALA A 12 1.49 18.42 15.94
N VAL A 13 1.79 17.15 16.20
CA VAL A 13 3.17 16.63 16.21
C VAL A 13 3.79 16.75 14.82
N GLY A 14 3.05 16.41 13.76
CA GLY A 14 3.51 16.54 12.37
C GLY A 14 3.85 17.98 11.99
N VAL A 15 2.97 18.94 12.29
CA VAL A 15 3.21 20.37 12.01
C VAL A 15 4.41 20.90 12.79
N TYR A 16 4.55 20.50 14.07
CA TYR A 16 5.69 20.90 14.89
C TYR A 16 7.01 20.37 14.32
N ALA A 17 7.07 19.09 13.94
CA ALA A 17 8.26 18.49 13.34
C ALA A 17 8.66 19.20 12.04
N THR A 18 7.71 19.47 11.14
CA THR A 18 7.97 20.21 9.88
C THR A 18 8.47 21.62 10.15
N ARG A 19 7.87 22.34 11.10
CA ARG A 19 8.31 23.69 11.47
C ARG A 19 9.74 23.68 12.02
N ARG A 20 10.06 22.70 12.86
CA ARG A 20 11.40 22.55 13.44
C ARG A 20 12.45 22.19 12.40
N ALA A 21 12.09 21.35 11.42
CA ALA A 21 12.95 21.01 10.30
C ALA A 21 13.27 22.23 9.43
N SER A 22 12.28 23.09 9.14
CA SER A 22 12.49 24.35 8.40
C SER A 22 13.41 25.32 9.13
N GLU A 23 13.27 25.45 10.46
CA GLU A 23 14.18 26.27 11.28
C GLU A 23 15.62 25.73 11.29
N ALA A 24 15.78 24.40 11.32
CA ALA A 24 17.08 23.75 11.25
C ALA A 24 17.72 23.92 9.85
N ALA A 25 16.94 23.74 8.79
CA ALA A 25 17.39 23.90 7.40
C ALA A 25 17.88 25.32 7.12
N GLN A 26 17.22 26.35 7.68
CA GLN A 26 17.63 27.75 7.53
C GLN A 26 18.92 28.11 8.29
N ARG A 27 19.28 27.34 9.33
CA ARG A 27 20.45 27.64 10.20
C ARG A 27 21.67 26.77 9.90
N LEU A 28 21.51 25.62 9.26
CA LEU A 28 22.58 24.61 9.12
C LEU A 28 23.16 24.47 7.70
N THR A 29 22.66 25.19 6.69
CA THR A 29 22.97 24.89 5.26
C THR A 29 24.05 25.72 4.54
N PRO A 30 24.58 26.88 4.96
CA PRO A 30 25.58 27.55 4.11
C PRO A 30 27.00 27.00 4.22
N ALA A 31 27.36 26.25 5.27
CA ALA A 31 28.79 26.03 5.58
C ALA A 31 29.25 24.61 5.97
N GLY A 32 28.42 23.54 5.94
CA GLY A 32 28.92 22.26 6.49
C GLY A 32 28.16 20.96 6.28
N VAL A 33 27.46 20.73 5.16
CA VAL A 33 26.67 19.48 5.00
C VAL A 33 26.89 18.74 3.68
N GLY A 34 28.14 18.40 3.36
CA GLY A 34 28.45 17.54 2.21
C GLY A 34 28.33 16.03 2.49
N ALA A 35 28.71 15.58 3.70
CA ALA A 35 28.76 14.14 4.05
C ALA A 35 27.61 13.71 4.97
N ASN A 36 27.32 14.46 6.03
CA ASN A 36 26.33 14.08 7.05
C ASN A 36 24.87 14.10 6.56
N LEU A 37 24.56 14.83 5.48
CA LEU A 37 23.19 14.87 4.95
C LEU A 37 22.83 13.56 4.26
N ALA A 38 23.73 13.02 3.44
CA ALA A 38 23.48 11.79 2.71
C ALA A 38 23.29 10.62 3.68
N ASP A 39 24.11 10.54 4.73
CA ASP A 39 23.97 9.51 5.76
C ASP A 39 22.72 9.74 6.63
N GLY A 40 22.40 10.99 6.97
CA GLY A 40 21.14 11.32 7.67
C GLY A 40 19.90 10.96 6.86
N LEU A 41 19.90 11.18 5.55
CA LEU A 41 18.80 10.81 4.65
C LEU A 41 18.70 9.29 4.46
N ARG A 42 19.83 8.58 4.40
CA ARG A 42 19.85 7.12 4.35
C ARG A 42 19.29 6.51 5.63
N GLU A 43 19.73 6.99 6.79
CA GLU A 43 19.26 6.52 8.10
C GLU A 43 17.77 6.83 8.28
N LEU A 44 17.33 8.03 7.90
CA LEU A 44 15.91 8.40 7.89
C LEU A 44 15.11 7.48 6.96
N GLY A 45 15.62 7.22 5.75
CA GLY A 45 14.99 6.30 4.80
C GLY A 45 14.86 4.89 5.35
N ALA A 46 15.89 4.38 6.01
CA ALA A 46 15.87 3.08 6.68
C ALA A 46 14.83 3.05 7.81
N GLY A 47 14.79 4.09 8.66
CA GLY A 47 13.82 4.20 9.75
C GLY A 47 12.38 4.29 9.26
N LEU A 48 12.12 5.07 8.21
CA LEU A 48 10.78 5.17 7.59
C LEU A 48 10.37 3.86 6.92
N GLY A 49 11.30 3.14 6.30
CA GLY A 49 11.06 1.81 5.74
C GLY A 49 10.66 0.79 6.81
N ALA A 50 11.39 0.75 7.93
CA ALA A 50 11.09 -0.13 9.06
C ALA A 50 9.73 0.18 9.68
N PHE A 51 9.44 1.46 9.94
CA PHE A 51 8.14 1.91 10.43
C PHE A 51 7.01 1.53 9.46
N GLY A 52 7.21 1.74 8.16
CA GLY A 52 6.22 1.36 7.14
C GLY A 52 5.95 -0.15 7.12
N ALA A 53 6.98 -0.98 7.33
CA ALA A 53 6.84 -2.42 7.44
C ALA A 53 6.03 -2.82 8.69
N GLU A 54 6.29 -2.21 9.84
CA GLU A 54 5.53 -2.43 11.08
C GLU A 54 4.06 -2.01 10.95
N VAL A 55 3.81 -0.83 10.37
CA VAL A 55 2.45 -0.34 10.11
C VAL A 55 1.71 -1.28 9.17
N ARG A 56 2.35 -1.72 8.07
CA ARG A 56 1.76 -2.68 7.13
C ARG A 56 1.41 -3.99 7.83
N ALA A 57 2.33 -4.54 8.63
CA ALA A 57 2.08 -5.76 9.40
C ALA A 57 0.89 -5.59 10.35
N GLY A 58 0.81 -4.47 11.06
CA GLY A 58 -0.32 -4.14 11.94
C GLY A 58 -1.64 -3.97 11.19
N MET A 59 -1.63 -3.36 10.00
CA MET A 59 -2.81 -3.21 9.16
C MET A 59 -3.33 -4.57 8.68
N THR A 60 -2.46 -5.46 8.20
CA THR A 60 -2.86 -6.80 7.74
C THR A 60 -3.50 -7.61 8.87
N GLU A 61 -2.98 -7.49 10.10
CA GLU A 61 -3.57 -8.18 11.25
C GLU A 61 -4.98 -7.63 11.59
N ARG A 62 -5.14 -6.30 11.58
CA ARG A 62 -6.43 -5.66 11.84
C ARG A 62 -7.45 -5.88 10.73
N GLU A 63 -7.00 -5.91 9.48
CA GLU A 63 -7.86 -6.20 8.33
C GLU A 63 -8.46 -7.60 8.44
N ARG A 64 -7.71 -8.61 8.90
CA ARG A 64 -8.24 -9.96 9.14
C ARG A 64 -9.34 -9.94 10.21
N GLU A 65 -9.08 -9.30 11.34
CA GLU A 65 -10.07 -9.16 12.42
C GLU A 65 -11.36 -8.48 11.92
N LEU A 66 -11.22 -7.41 11.15
CA LEU A 66 -12.35 -6.64 10.61
C LEU A 66 -13.08 -7.38 9.48
N ALA A 67 -12.35 -8.06 8.60
CA ALA A 67 -12.92 -8.81 7.49
C ALA A 67 -13.82 -9.94 8.01
N THR A 68 -13.38 -10.69 9.02
CA THR A 68 -14.20 -11.75 9.64
C THR A 68 -15.44 -11.18 10.34
N LEU A 69 -15.38 -9.98 10.90
CA LEU A 69 -16.55 -9.33 11.50
C LEU A 69 -17.56 -8.86 10.45
N VAL A 70 -17.09 -8.30 9.33
CA VAL A 70 -17.97 -7.81 8.26
C VAL A 70 -18.56 -8.98 7.47
N GLU A 71 -17.79 -10.01 7.14
CA GLU A 71 -18.27 -11.20 6.43
C GLU A 71 -19.37 -11.91 7.23
N ARG A 72 -19.18 -12.07 8.55
CA ARG A 72 -20.24 -12.59 9.44
C ARG A 72 -21.52 -11.76 9.43
N ARG A 73 -21.41 -10.44 9.21
CA ARG A 73 -22.56 -9.52 9.22
C ARG A 73 -23.26 -9.43 7.87
N THR A 74 -22.51 -9.53 6.78
CA THR A 74 -23.00 -9.23 5.41
C THR A 74 -23.17 -10.48 4.56
N GLY A 75 -22.56 -11.62 4.96
CA GLY A 75 -22.64 -12.89 4.24
C GLY A 75 -21.83 -12.94 2.93
N ALA A 76 -21.02 -11.92 2.65
CA ALA A 76 -20.20 -11.83 1.45
C ALA A 76 -18.72 -11.65 1.83
N PRO A 77 -17.80 -12.37 1.18
CA PRO A 77 -16.36 -12.21 1.40
C PRO A 77 -15.89 -10.83 0.92
N LEU A 78 -15.03 -10.19 1.73
CA LEU A 78 -14.42 -8.91 1.38
C LEU A 78 -13.14 -9.12 0.56
N PRO A 79 -12.94 -8.41 -0.56
CA PRO A 79 -11.65 -8.39 -1.24
C PRO A 79 -10.61 -7.74 -0.33
N SER A 80 -9.43 -8.36 -0.26
CA SER A 80 -8.33 -7.82 0.53
C SER A 80 -7.72 -6.60 -0.17
N ILE A 81 -7.03 -5.75 0.58
CA ILE A 81 -6.27 -4.65 0.00
C ILE A 81 -5.22 -5.17 -1.01
N ALA A 82 -4.66 -6.35 -0.78
CA ALA A 82 -3.75 -6.99 -1.73
C ALA A 82 -4.42 -7.30 -3.06
N ASP A 83 -5.69 -7.74 -3.05
CA ASP A 83 -6.45 -8.01 -4.27
C ASP A 83 -6.78 -6.73 -5.05
N ALA A 84 -6.94 -5.60 -4.35
CA ALA A 84 -7.19 -4.30 -4.98
C ALA A 84 -5.94 -3.73 -5.68
N PHE A 85 -4.74 -4.13 -5.24
CA PHE A 85 -3.47 -3.73 -5.84
C PHE A 85 -2.85 -4.82 -6.73
N ALA A 86 -3.46 -6.00 -6.82
CA ALA A 86 -3.09 -7.02 -7.79
C ALA A 86 -3.57 -6.57 -9.18
N ASP A 87 -2.67 -6.61 -10.17
CA ASP A 87 -3.09 -6.43 -11.57
C ASP A 87 -4.14 -7.49 -11.93
N PRO A 88 -5.23 -7.12 -12.62
CA PRO A 88 -6.24 -8.08 -13.02
C PRO A 88 -5.58 -9.16 -13.88
N GLU A 89 -5.61 -10.40 -13.39
CA GLU A 89 -5.12 -11.56 -14.15
C GLU A 89 -5.82 -11.56 -15.51
N PRO A 90 -5.09 -11.60 -16.64
CA PRO A 90 -5.70 -11.53 -17.95
C PRO A 90 -6.62 -12.74 -18.13
N ALA A 91 -7.94 -12.46 -18.18
CA ALA A 91 -8.97 -13.48 -18.29
C ALA A 91 -8.60 -14.52 -19.37
N PRO A 92 -8.74 -15.83 -19.10
CA PRO A 92 -8.32 -16.86 -20.03
C PRO A 92 -9.03 -16.66 -21.37
N ALA A 93 -8.26 -16.38 -22.42
CA ALA A 93 -8.76 -16.09 -23.74
C ALA A 93 -9.74 -17.21 -24.18
N PRO A 94 -10.93 -16.86 -24.71
CA PRO A 94 -11.89 -17.85 -25.14
C PRO A 94 -11.24 -18.69 -26.25
N ARG A 95 -10.91 -19.94 -25.93
CA ARG A 95 -10.44 -20.92 -26.90
C ARG A 95 -11.51 -21.01 -27.97
N ALA A 96 -11.25 -20.38 -29.11
CA ALA A 96 -12.12 -20.44 -30.26
C ALA A 96 -12.34 -21.92 -30.59
N ARG A 97 -13.51 -22.42 -30.22
CA ARG A 97 -14.00 -23.72 -30.67
C ARG A 97 -13.96 -23.64 -32.19
N ALA A 98 -13.01 -24.35 -32.78
CA ALA A 98 -12.92 -24.59 -34.21
C ALA A 98 -14.24 -25.25 -34.64
N ARG A 99 -15.19 -24.41 -35.02
CA ARG A 99 -16.42 -24.80 -35.68
C ARG A 99 -16.18 -24.53 -37.15
N ARG A 100 -16.52 -25.53 -37.97
CA ARG A 100 -16.72 -25.50 -39.43
C ARG A 100 -15.48 -25.88 -40.24
N ALA A 101 -15.53 -26.71 -41.28
CA ALA A 101 -16.49 -27.68 -41.84
C ALA A 101 -15.80 -28.36 -43.03
N GLY A 102 -16.31 -29.52 -43.47
CA GLY A 102 -16.00 -30.15 -44.76
C GLY A 102 -14.95 -31.26 -44.64
N GLY A 103 -15.11 -32.46 -45.20
CA GLY A 103 -16.01 -32.90 -46.24
C GLY A 103 -16.54 -34.30 -45.97
N ARG A 104 -17.85 -34.42 -46.10
CA ARG A 104 -18.58 -35.67 -46.37
C ARG A 104 -18.46 -35.92 -47.87
N GLY A 105 -17.80 -37.02 -48.26
CA GLY A 105 -17.82 -37.62 -49.59
C GLY A 105 -17.27 -39.04 -49.44
N ALA A 106 -18.14 -40.05 -49.36
CA ALA A 106 -18.47 -40.99 -50.44
C ALA A 106 -17.28 -41.91 -50.74
N GLY A 107 -17.30 -43.23 -50.53
CA GLY A 107 -18.42 -44.17 -50.48
C GLY A 107 -18.75 -44.71 -51.87
N ALA A 108 -17.84 -45.49 -52.45
CA ALA A 108 -18.03 -46.61 -53.40
C ALA A 108 -16.70 -46.92 -54.10
#